data_AF-A0A382YB14-F1
#
_entry.id   AF-A0A382YB14-F1
#
_cell.length_a   1.000
_cell.length_b   1.000
_cell.length_c   1.000
_cell.angle_alpha   90.00
_cell.angle_beta   90.00
_cell.angle_gamma   90.00
#
_symmetry.space_group_name_H-M   'P 1'
#
loop_
_entity.id
_entity.type
_entity.pdbx_description
1 polymer ?
#
loop_
_entity_poly.entity_id
_entity_poly.type
_entity_poly.pdbx_seq_one_letter_code
_entity_poly.pdbx_strand_id
1 'polypeptide(L)'
;IVAVVAVLTALALCVPVQAQTPEIDALRARCLASHLSADQPNGPYDYQLLATTRTSTMEREMNEAAELGYRFQGVMGGGTAFGGSELVTIMMRGASTAGRFSYRLLATNQTSTMQEEMQQAGNEGYDYRGLTVYESEFGGDEVIVIMENDSDAPPVRYEYLLFATSRTSTLQRELTDAGRQGFESVGLSVGQTYFAGDEVLAVVRRTLPQ
;
A
#
# COMPACT_ATOMS: atom_id res chain seq x y z
N ILE A 1 -19.09 -65.31 -12.29
CA ILE A 1 -19.31 -64.48 -11.08
C ILE A 1 -18.37 -65.06 -10.05
N VAL A 2 -17.14 -64.58 -9.94
CA VAL A 2 -16.74 -63.46 -9.07
C VAL A 2 -15.49 -62.79 -9.67
N ALA A 3 -15.34 -61.48 -9.44
CA ALA A 3 -14.18 -60.62 -9.74
C ALA A 3 -14.13 -59.95 -11.14
N VAL A 4 -15.10 -59.08 -11.42
CA VAL A 4 -15.01 -58.01 -12.44
C VAL A 4 -15.03 -56.61 -11.78
N VAL A 5 -14.53 -56.47 -10.55
CA VAL A 5 -14.54 -55.18 -9.81
C VAL A 5 -13.17 -54.80 -9.22
N ALA A 6 -12.05 -55.09 -9.91
CA ALA A 6 -10.73 -54.66 -9.42
C ALA A 6 -9.72 -54.38 -10.54
N VAL A 7 -10.11 -53.61 -11.56
CA VAL A 7 -9.20 -53.15 -12.64
C VAL A 7 -9.08 -51.61 -12.64
N LEU A 8 -9.29 -50.92 -11.53
CA LEU A 8 -9.21 -49.46 -11.52
C LEU A 8 -8.61 -48.84 -10.26
N THR A 9 -7.40 -49.26 -9.86
CA THR A 9 -6.51 -48.46 -8.99
C THR A 9 -5.06 -48.95 -9.10
N ALA A 10 -4.12 -47.99 -9.12
CA ALA A 10 -2.65 -48.13 -9.05
C ALA A 10 -1.88 -48.34 -10.37
N LEU A 11 -1.91 -47.33 -11.24
CA LEU A 11 -0.78 -46.97 -12.12
C LEU A 11 0.00 -45.84 -11.43
N ALA A 12 1.34 -45.92 -11.50
CA ALA A 12 2.36 -44.98 -11.00
C ALA A 12 2.93 -45.24 -9.59
N LEU A 13 3.65 -46.36 -9.44
CA LEU A 13 4.80 -46.45 -8.55
C LEU A 13 5.99 -47.06 -9.32
N CYS A 14 7.20 -46.68 -8.89
CA CYS A 14 8.53 -47.18 -9.29
C CYS A 14 9.27 -46.45 -10.43
N VAL A 15 9.71 -45.22 -10.15
CA VAL A 15 11.07 -44.78 -10.53
C VAL A 15 11.81 -44.44 -9.22
N PRO A 16 12.94 -45.09 -8.89
CA PRO A 16 13.70 -44.74 -7.70
C PRO A 16 14.56 -43.51 -8.01
N VAL A 17 14.15 -42.32 -7.54
CA VAL A 17 15.03 -41.14 -7.50
C VAL A 17 15.94 -41.27 -6.27
N GLN A 18 16.99 -42.10 -6.39
CA GLN A 18 18.10 -42.16 -5.42
C GLN A 18 19.37 -41.56 -6.01
N ALA A 19 19.32 -40.28 -6.32
CA ALA A 19 20.53 -39.48 -6.53
C ALA A 19 20.43 -38.21 -5.66
N GLN A 20 20.40 -38.41 -4.33
CA GLN A 20 20.71 -37.35 -3.38
C GLN A 20 22.23 -37.17 -3.39
N THR A 21 22.72 -36.27 -4.24
CA THR A 21 24.12 -35.88 -4.23
C THR A 21 24.37 -34.87 -3.10
N PRO A 22 25.56 -34.91 -2.45
CA PRO A 22 25.93 -33.95 -1.40
C PRO A 22 25.89 -32.49 -1.88
N GLU A 23 25.92 -32.29 -3.20
CA GLU A 23 25.79 -30.99 -3.86
C GLU A 23 24.38 -30.39 -3.70
N ILE A 24 23.31 -31.18 -3.77
CA ILE A 24 21.94 -30.70 -3.59
C ILE A 24 21.70 -30.34 -2.11
N ASP A 25 22.26 -31.11 -1.18
CA ASP A 25 22.19 -30.80 0.25
C ASP A 25 23.02 -29.57 0.61
N ALA A 26 24.20 -29.40 -0.01
CA ALA A 26 24.98 -28.17 0.13
C ALA A 26 24.26 -26.94 -0.46
N LEU A 27 23.54 -27.11 -1.58
CA LEU A 27 22.74 -26.04 -2.18
C LEU A 27 21.53 -25.68 -1.29
N ARG A 28 20.86 -26.68 -0.71
CA ARG A 28 19.76 -26.48 0.24
C ARG A 28 20.24 -25.85 1.54
N ALA A 29 21.38 -26.27 2.08
CA ALA A 29 21.98 -25.68 3.26
C ALA A 29 22.37 -24.22 3.02
N ARG A 30 22.91 -23.89 1.84
CA ARG A 30 23.20 -22.51 1.42
C ARG A 30 21.93 -21.68 1.24
N CYS A 31 20.87 -22.25 0.69
CA CYS A 31 19.57 -21.58 0.52
C CYS A 31 18.85 -21.36 1.87
N LEU A 32 18.97 -22.30 2.82
CA LEU A 32 18.48 -22.12 4.19
C LEU A 32 19.31 -21.05 4.93
N ALA A 33 20.64 -21.08 4.79
CA ALA A 33 21.52 -20.10 5.41
C ALA A 33 21.32 -18.68 4.85
N SER A 34 20.99 -18.53 3.56
CA SER A 34 20.65 -17.24 2.98
C SER A 34 19.30 -16.71 3.46
N HIS A 35 18.34 -17.59 3.80
CA HIS A 35 17.06 -17.18 4.41
C HIS A 35 17.19 -16.80 5.88
N LEU A 36 18.20 -17.31 6.60
CA LEU A 36 18.47 -16.99 8.00
C LEU A 36 19.21 -15.64 8.18
N SER A 37 19.58 -14.97 7.09
CA SER A 37 20.25 -13.65 7.12
C SER A 37 19.34 -12.50 6.69
N ALA A 38 18.02 -12.69 6.71
CA ALA A 38 17.13 -11.54 6.80
C ALA A 38 17.29 -10.97 8.21
N ASP A 39 17.86 -9.78 8.31
CA ASP A 39 17.83 -8.92 9.50
C ASP A 39 16.35 -8.73 9.89
N GLN A 40 15.82 -9.67 10.68
CA GLN A 40 14.57 -9.47 11.39
C GLN A 40 14.95 -8.52 12.53
N PRO A 41 14.44 -7.27 12.56
CA PRO A 41 14.66 -6.41 13.71
C PRO A 41 14.00 -7.09 14.91
N ASN A 42 14.79 -7.86 15.66
CA ASN A 42 14.38 -8.64 16.84
C ASN A 42 14.14 -7.73 18.06
N GLY A 43 13.67 -6.50 17.84
CA GLY A 43 13.32 -5.56 18.89
C GLY A 43 11.81 -5.31 18.96
N PRO A 44 11.32 -4.80 20.09
CA PRO A 44 9.91 -4.47 20.25
C PRO A 44 9.48 -3.41 19.24
N TYR A 45 8.24 -3.50 18.75
CA TYR A 45 7.62 -2.45 17.97
C TYR A 45 6.94 -1.45 18.90
N ASP A 46 7.25 -0.17 18.72
CA ASP A 46 6.48 0.91 19.32
C ASP A 46 5.43 1.39 18.32
N TYR A 47 4.20 1.55 18.78
CA TYR A 47 3.09 2.06 17.98
C TYR A 47 2.62 3.41 18.51
N GLN A 48 2.26 4.30 17.60
CA GLN A 48 1.62 5.58 17.90
C GLN A 48 0.36 5.71 17.06
N LEU A 49 -0.76 6.00 17.72
CA LEU A 49 -2.03 6.29 17.05
C LEU A 49 -2.23 7.80 17.05
N LEU A 50 -2.43 8.36 15.86
CA LEU A 50 -2.75 9.77 15.66
C LEU A 50 -4.21 9.85 15.24
N ALA A 51 -4.97 10.76 15.85
CA ALA A 51 -6.38 10.95 15.54
C ALA A 51 -6.74 12.44 15.54
N THR A 52 -7.30 12.93 14.44
CA THR A 52 -7.75 14.32 14.34
C THR A 52 -8.78 14.49 13.24
N THR A 53 -9.59 15.54 13.34
CA THR A 53 -10.57 15.93 12.32
C THR A 53 -9.97 16.82 11.22
N ARG A 54 -8.73 17.32 11.40
CA ARG A 54 -8.09 18.29 10.50
C ARG A 54 -6.88 17.70 9.78
N THR A 55 -6.92 17.65 8.45
CA THR A 55 -5.83 17.15 7.59
C THR A 55 -4.48 17.84 7.88
N SER A 56 -4.45 19.16 8.02
CA SER A 56 -3.20 19.90 8.33
C SER A 56 -2.63 19.61 9.72
N THR A 57 -3.47 19.19 10.67
CA THR A 57 -3.01 18.73 11.98
C THR A 57 -2.42 17.33 11.87
N MET A 58 -3.08 16.44 11.11
CA MET A 58 -2.57 15.10 10.88
C MET A 58 -1.22 15.12 10.16
N GLU A 59 -1.04 15.96 9.14
CA GLU A 59 0.24 16.09 8.44
C GLU A 59 1.37 16.49 9.38
N ARG A 60 1.13 17.51 10.21
CA ARG A 60 2.11 17.98 11.18
C ARG A 60 2.45 16.87 12.18
N GLU A 61 1.46 16.23 12.79
CA GLU A 61 1.67 15.18 13.80
C GLU A 61 2.37 13.95 13.21
N MET A 62 2.08 13.59 11.96
CA MET A 62 2.79 12.50 11.26
C MET A 62 4.25 12.85 11.01
N ASN A 63 4.57 14.09 10.65
CA ASN A 63 5.96 14.54 10.49
C ASN A 63 6.69 14.60 11.85
N GLU A 64 6.05 15.09 12.91
CA GLU A 64 6.61 15.05 14.28
C GLU A 64 6.89 13.60 14.73
N ALA A 65 5.98 12.66 14.43
CA ALA A 65 6.21 11.24 14.70
C ALA A 65 7.36 10.66 13.83
N ALA A 66 7.51 11.13 12.59
CA ALA A 66 8.62 10.78 11.70
C ALA A 66 9.98 11.19 12.27
N GLU A 67 10.06 12.39 12.86
CA GLU A 67 11.27 12.88 13.53
C GLU A 67 11.66 12.02 14.73
N LEU A 68 10.67 11.38 15.38
CA LEU A 68 10.87 10.40 16.45
C LEU A 68 11.17 8.97 15.92
N GLY A 69 11.20 8.81 14.61
CA GLY A 69 11.51 7.56 13.92
C GLY A 69 10.32 6.63 13.69
N TYR A 70 9.10 7.09 13.89
CA TYR A 70 7.92 6.32 13.53
C TYR A 70 7.61 6.45 12.03
N ARG A 71 7.21 5.34 11.42
CA ARG A 71 6.81 5.27 10.01
C ARG A 71 5.34 4.91 9.87
N PHE A 72 4.67 5.55 8.92
CA PHE A 72 3.28 5.28 8.55
C PHE A 72 3.04 3.80 8.24
N GLN A 73 1.96 3.23 8.80
CA GLN A 73 1.53 1.86 8.55
C GLN A 73 0.12 1.75 7.97
N GLY A 74 -0.75 2.72 8.22
CA GLY A 74 -2.13 2.68 7.75
C GLY A 74 -2.93 3.88 8.19
N VAL A 75 -3.98 4.18 7.44
CA VAL A 75 -4.94 5.25 7.72
C VAL A 75 -6.35 4.70 7.60
N MET A 76 -7.24 5.26 8.40
CA MET A 76 -8.68 5.09 8.27
C MET A 76 -9.33 6.44 8.51
N GLY A 77 -10.30 6.78 7.69
CA GLY A 77 -11.23 7.87 7.91
C GLY A 77 -12.60 7.30 8.26
N GLY A 78 -13.28 7.88 9.24
CA GLY A 78 -14.64 7.46 9.57
C GLY A 78 -15.09 7.84 10.97
N GLY A 79 -16.32 7.44 11.30
CA GLY A 79 -16.93 7.70 12.59
C GLY A 79 -16.28 6.90 13.72
N THR A 80 -15.73 7.56 14.72
CA THR A 80 -15.30 6.95 15.99
C THR A 80 -16.36 7.19 17.08
N ALA A 81 -16.45 6.26 18.05
CA ALA A 81 -17.48 6.28 19.08
C ALA A 81 -17.44 7.53 20.00
N PHE A 82 -16.33 8.25 20.02
CA PHE A 82 -16.11 9.39 20.92
C PHE A 82 -15.70 10.69 20.21
N GLY A 83 -15.26 10.64 18.94
CA GLY A 83 -14.72 11.81 18.22
C GLY A 83 -15.49 12.22 16.96
N GLY A 84 -16.55 11.49 16.58
CA GLY A 84 -17.26 11.78 15.33
C GLY A 84 -16.44 11.34 14.12
N SER A 85 -16.50 12.08 13.00
CA SER A 85 -15.75 11.77 11.78
C SER A 85 -14.30 12.23 11.88
N GLU A 86 -13.37 11.29 12.04
CA GLU A 86 -11.95 11.55 12.27
C GLU A 86 -11.07 10.81 11.27
N LEU A 87 -9.89 11.37 11.01
CA LEU A 87 -8.76 10.64 10.44
C LEU A 87 -7.99 9.98 11.56
N VAL A 88 -7.72 8.69 11.41
CA VAL A 88 -6.94 7.87 12.33
C VAL A 88 -5.79 7.23 11.57
N THR A 89 -4.57 7.50 12.01
CA THR A 89 -3.35 6.94 11.43
C THR A 89 -2.61 6.12 12.47
N ILE A 90 -2.10 4.95 12.06
CA ILE A 90 -1.16 4.16 12.86
C ILE A 90 0.27 4.35 12.32
N MET A 91 1.16 4.73 13.23
CA MET A 91 2.59 4.89 13.00
C MET A 91 3.33 3.81 13.80
N MET A 92 4.40 3.25 13.25
CA MET A 92 5.20 2.20 13.88
C MET A 92 6.68 2.50 13.81
N ARG A 93 7.40 2.25 14.90
CA ARG A 93 8.86 2.28 14.96
C ARG A 93 9.37 0.90 15.36
N GLY A 94 10.24 0.33 14.53
CA GLY A 94 10.97 -0.91 14.84
C GLY A 94 12.38 -0.61 15.38
N ALA A 95 13.16 -1.67 15.63
CA ALA A 95 14.53 -1.55 16.11
C ALA A 95 15.57 -1.19 15.02
N SER A 96 15.17 -1.19 13.74
CA SER A 96 16.02 -0.75 12.63
C SER A 96 16.14 0.77 12.59
N THR A 97 17.19 1.27 11.93
CA THR A 97 17.44 2.71 11.75
C THR A 97 16.21 3.42 11.18
N ALA A 98 15.78 4.47 11.85
CA ALA A 98 14.73 5.36 11.37
C ALA A 98 15.21 6.06 10.09
N GLY A 99 14.61 5.75 8.95
CA GLY A 99 14.76 6.57 7.75
C GLY A 99 14.22 7.99 8.03
N ARG A 100 14.80 8.99 7.37
CA ARG A 100 14.25 10.36 7.42
C ARG A 100 13.05 10.46 6.48
N PHE A 101 11.87 10.18 7.05
CA PHE A 101 10.60 10.27 6.34
C PHE A 101 9.99 11.66 6.46
N SER A 102 9.36 12.13 5.40
CA SER A 102 8.51 13.33 5.41
C SER A 102 7.18 13.01 4.76
N TYR A 103 6.09 13.51 5.33
CA TYR A 103 4.74 13.22 4.87
C TYR A 103 4.07 14.47 4.31
N ARG A 104 3.33 14.28 3.22
CA ARG A 104 2.39 15.26 2.66
C ARG A 104 1.00 14.62 2.61
N LEU A 105 0.01 15.29 3.17
CA LEU A 105 -1.39 14.89 3.13
C LEU A 105 -2.14 15.79 2.16
N LEU A 106 -2.62 15.19 1.09
CA LEU A 106 -3.43 15.86 0.09
C LEU A 106 -4.89 15.63 0.40
N ALA A 107 -5.68 16.70 0.34
CA ALA A 107 -7.06 16.76 0.80
C ALA A 107 -7.89 17.56 -0.19
N THR A 108 -8.90 16.95 -0.79
CA THR A 108 -9.83 17.68 -1.64
C THR A 108 -11.16 16.95 -1.82
N ASN A 109 -12.19 17.74 -2.10
CA ASN A 109 -13.50 17.28 -2.55
C ASN A 109 -13.60 17.14 -4.09
N GLN A 110 -12.53 17.48 -4.83
CA GLN A 110 -12.43 17.42 -6.29
C GLN A 110 -11.27 16.54 -6.75
N THR A 111 -11.60 15.43 -7.42
CA THR A 111 -10.61 14.45 -7.88
C THR A 111 -9.63 15.00 -8.92
N SER A 112 -10.03 15.98 -9.76
CA SER A 112 -9.12 16.63 -10.70
C SER A 112 -8.02 17.42 -10.00
N THR A 113 -8.35 18.15 -8.93
CA THR A 113 -7.33 18.83 -8.11
C THR A 113 -6.42 17.83 -7.39
N MET A 114 -6.98 16.69 -6.96
CA MET A 114 -6.18 15.64 -6.32
C MET A 114 -5.12 15.09 -7.27
N GLN A 115 -5.48 14.83 -8.53
CA GLN A 115 -4.52 14.33 -9.51
C GLN A 115 -3.35 15.31 -9.72
N GLU A 116 -3.64 16.60 -9.82
CA GLU A 116 -2.60 17.64 -10.00
C GLU A 116 -1.68 17.72 -8.78
N GLU A 117 -2.25 17.72 -7.57
CA GLU A 117 -1.49 17.77 -6.32
C GLU A 117 -0.63 16.51 -6.11
N MET A 118 -1.17 15.32 -6.41
CA MET A 118 -0.43 14.06 -6.38
C MET A 118 0.72 14.09 -7.39
N GLN A 119 0.49 14.62 -8.59
CA GLN A 119 1.53 14.72 -9.59
C GLN A 119 2.63 15.72 -9.18
N GLN A 120 2.25 16.84 -8.56
CA GLN A 120 3.21 17.79 -8.01
C GLN A 120 4.09 17.13 -6.95
N ALA A 121 3.48 16.44 -5.98
CA ALA A 121 4.20 15.71 -4.95
C ALA A 121 5.07 14.58 -5.52
N GLY A 122 4.60 13.85 -6.53
CA GLY A 122 5.37 12.84 -7.25
C GLY A 122 6.61 13.38 -7.96
N ASN A 123 6.54 14.60 -8.49
CA ASN A 123 7.69 15.30 -9.08
C ASN A 123 8.74 15.71 -8.03
N GLU A 124 8.29 15.95 -6.80
CA GLU A 124 9.14 16.21 -5.63
C GLU A 124 9.67 14.92 -4.99
N GLY A 125 9.22 13.75 -5.47
CA GLY A 125 9.66 12.44 -5.02
C GLY A 125 8.87 11.87 -3.85
N TYR A 126 7.67 12.37 -3.59
CA TYR A 126 6.75 11.75 -2.65
C TYR A 126 6.09 10.52 -3.28
N ASP A 127 6.17 9.42 -2.54
CA ASP A 127 5.58 8.15 -2.90
C ASP A 127 4.20 7.95 -2.26
N TYR A 128 3.24 7.38 -2.97
CA TYR A 128 1.91 7.07 -2.43
C TYR A 128 2.02 6.06 -1.28
N ARG A 129 1.32 6.32 -0.16
CA ARG A 129 1.27 5.41 1.00
C ARG A 129 -0.12 5.04 1.47
N GLY A 130 -1.09 5.93 1.35
CA GLY A 130 -2.43 5.67 1.84
C GLY A 130 -3.49 6.51 1.16
N LEU A 131 -4.70 5.99 1.16
CA LEU A 131 -5.90 6.64 0.64
C LEU A 131 -7.01 6.35 1.64
N THR A 132 -7.77 7.39 2.00
CA THR A 132 -9.04 7.22 2.71
C THR A 132 -10.02 8.29 2.27
N VAL A 133 -11.30 8.03 2.48
CA VAL A 133 -12.36 9.02 2.33
C VAL A 133 -13.07 9.16 3.66
N TYR A 134 -13.38 10.38 4.09
CA TYR A 134 -14.21 10.60 5.27
C TYR A 134 -15.03 11.88 5.14
N GLU A 135 -16.10 11.95 5.92
CA GLU A 135 -16.92 13.14 6.00
C GLU A 135 -16.18 14.24 6.77
N SER A 136 -15.87 15.35 6.10
CA SER A 136 -15.18 16.47 6.71
C SER A 136 -16.09 17.25 7.68
N GLU A 137 -15.49 17.99 8.63
CA GLU A 137 -16.23 18.88 9.53
C GLU A 137 -17.00 19.98 8.80
N PHE A 138 -16.61 20.30 7.57
CA PHE A 138 -17.24 21.33 6.73
C PHE A 138 -18.40 20.78 5.88
N GLY A 139 -18.70 19.49 6.00
CA GLY A 139 -19.73 18.79 5.25
C GLY A 139 -19.24 18.27 3.91
N GLY A 140 -19.67 17.05 3.59
CA GLY A 140 -19.27 16.33 2.37
C GLY A 140 -18.00 15.51 2.56
N ASP A 141 -17.85 14.53 1.70
CA ASP A 141 -16.72 13.62 1.70
C ASP A 141 -15.45 14.27 1.15
N GLU A 142 -14.36 14.05 1.87
CA GLU A 142 -13.03 14.50 1.51
C GLU A 142 -12.16 13.28 1.22
N VAL A 143 -11.53 13.27 0.05
CA VAL A 143 -10.53 12.27 -0.30
C VAL A 143 -9.20 12.73 0.29
N ILE A 144 -8.58 11.86 1.08
CA ILE A 144 -7.26 12.07 1.67
C ILE A 144 -6.27 11.09 1.06
N VAL A 145 -5.18 11.62 0.51
CA VAL A 145 -4.03 10.83 0.05
C VAL A 145 -2.82 11.16 0.92
N ILE A 146 -2.22 10.12 1.49
CA ILE A 146 -0.98 10.21 2.26
C ILE A 146 0.17 9.85 1.33
N MET A 147 1.15 10.74 1.22
CA MET A 147 2.37 10.51 0.47
C MET A 147 3.61 10.66 1.37
N GLU A 148 4.62 9.83 1.16
CA GLU A 148 5.87 9.83 1.95
C GLU A 148 7.07 10.04 1.03
N ASN A 149 7.95 10.96 1.41
CA ASN A 149 9.30 11.04 0.86
C ASN A 149 10.30 10.41 1.84
N ASP A 150 11.14 9.51 1.33
CA ASP A 150 12.28 8.96 2.07
C ASP A 150 13.54 9.72 1.64
N SER A 151 14.04 10.59 2.51
CA SER A 151 15.22 11.42 2.24
C SER A 151 16.54 10.65 2.30
N ASP A 152 16.53 9.40 2.74
CA ASP A 152 17.70 8.50 2.72
C ASP A 152 17.71 7.59 1.48
N ALA A 153 16.59 7.46 0.78
CA ALA A 153 16.51 6.73 -0.47
C ALA A 153 17.09 7.55 -1.65
N PRO A 154 17.57 6.89 -2.72
CA PRO A 154 17.89 7.58 -3.97
C PRO A 154 16.67 8.40 -4.44
N PRO A 155 16.85 9.62 -4.99
CA PRO A 155 15.72 10.39 -5.44
C PRO A 155 14.98 9.62 -6.55
N VAL A 156 13.66 9.60 -6.47
CA VAL A 156 12.80 8.97 -7.46
C VAL A 156 11.69 9.95 -7.80
N ARG A 157 11.26 9.98 -9.06
CA ARG A 157 10.04 10.70 -9.45
C ARG A 157 8.95 9.71 -9.78
N TYR A 158 7.73 10.11 -9.46
CA TYR A 158 6.55 9.31 -9.71
C TYR A 158 5.58 10.07 -10.61
N GLU A 159 5.03 9.35 -11.59
CA GLU A 159 3.86 9.80 -12.32
C GLU A 159 2.63 9.13 -11.73
N TYR A 160 1.57 9.91 -11.47
CA TYR A 160 0.34 9.41 -10.87
C TYR A 160 -0.86 9.61 -11.79
N LEU A 161 -1.76 8.63 -11.79
CA LEU A 161 -3.11 8.79 -12.31
C LEU A 161 -4.10 8.42 -11.21
N LEU A 162 -5.14 9.24 -11.08
CA LEU A 162 -6.28 9.00 -10.19
C LEU A 162 -7.51 8.75 -11.06
N PHE A 163 -8.11 7.58 -10.89
CA PHE A 163 -9.39 7.23 -11.50
C PHE A 163 -10.49 7.33 -10.47
N ALA A 164 -11.61 7.93 -10.85
CA ALA A 164 -12.83 8.00 -10.05
C ALA A 164 -14.01 7.59 -10.93
N THR A 165 -14.74 6.54 -10.53
CA THR A 165 -15.91 6.12 -11.31
C THR A 165 -16.95 5.36 -10.48
N SER A 166 -18.22 5.58 -10.81
CA SER A 166 -19.35 4.79 -10.34
C SER A 166 -19.57 3.49 -11.14
N ARG A 167 -18.82 3.28 -12.24
CA ARG A 167 -18.93 2.08 -13.10
C ARG A 167 -17.63 1.28 -13.09
N THR A 168 -17.63 0.18 -12.34
CA THR A 168 -16.47 -0.73 -12.23
C THR A 168 -15.98 -1.29 -13.57
N SER A 169 -16.86 -1.48 -14.56
CA SER A 169 -16.48 -1.94 -15.90
C SER A 169 -15.69 -0.90 -16.72
N THR A 170 -15.88 0.40 -16.43
CA THR A 170 -15.05 1.47 -17.00
C THR A 170 -13.69 1.47 -16.32
N LEU A 171 -13.66 1.37 -14.98
CA LEU A 171 -12.42 1.32 -14.21
C LEU A 171 -11.49 0.20 -14.66
N GLN A 172 -12.02 -1.01 -14.87
CA GLN A 172 -11.21 -2.14 -15.32
C GLN A 172 -10.50 -1.85 -16.64
N ARG A 173 -11.19 -1.20 -17.59
CA ARG A 173 -10.60 -0.86 -18.89
C ARG A 173 -9.51 0.18 -18.74
N GLU A 174 -9.78 1.25 -17.99
CA GLU A 174 -8.84 2.34 -17.74
C GLU A 174 -7.58 1.85 -17.01
N LEU A 175 -7.74 1.03 -15.98
CA LEU A 175 -6.61 0.40 -15.27
C LEU A 175 -5.81 -0.53 -16.18
N THR A 176 -6.48 -1.27 -17.08
CA THR A 176 -5.78 -2.13 -18.05
C THR A 176 -4.96 -1.29 -19.03
N ASP A 177 -5.49 -0.17 -19.50
CA ASP A 177 -4.79 0.74 -20.42
C ASP A 177 -3.65 1.49 -19.73
N ALA A 178 -3.81 1.86 -18.44
CA ALA A 178 -2.73 2.38 -17.62
C ALA A 178 -1.62 1.34 -17.40
N GLY A 179 -1.99 0.09 -17.11
CA GLY A 179 -1.05 -1.02 -16.96
C GLY A 179 -0.21 -1.27 -18.21
N ARG A 180 -0.82 -1.15 -19.41
CA ARG A 180 -0.09 -1.21 -20.70
C ARG A 180 0.92 -0.08 -20.88
N GLN A 181 0.71 1.04 -20.21
CA GLN A 181 1.64 2.18 -20.19
C GLN A 181 2.68 2.08 -19.06
N GLY A 182 2.68 0.98 -18.29
CA GLY A 182 3.66 0.73 -17.23
C GLY A 182 3.27 1.29 -15.86
N PHE A 183 2.01 1.70 -15.67
CA PHE A 183 1.52 2.05 -14.34
C PHE A 183 1.19 0.79 -13.52
N GLU A 184 1.49 0.82 -12.23
CA GLU A 184 1.08 -0.17 -11.23
C GLU A 184 -0.02 0.40 -10.32
N SER A 185 -0.98 -0.43 -9.93
CA SER A 185 -1.99 -0.05 -8.95
C SER A 185 -1.39 -0.03 -7.55
N VAL A 186 -1.63 1.06 -6.82
CA VAL A 186 -1.10 1.27 -5.48
C VAL A 186 -2.18 1.62 -4.45
N GLY A 187 -3.32 2.14 -4.89
CA GLY A 187 -4.43 2.48 -4.02
C GLY A 187 -5.78 2.10 -4.62
N LEU A 188 -6.68 1.66 -3.76
CA LEU A 188 -8.08 1.45 -4.08
C LEU A 188 -8.91 1.84 -2.87
N SER A 189 -9.90 2.69 -3.05
CA SER A 189 -10.87 3.04 -2.01
C SER A 189 -12.25 3.18 -2.63
N VAL A 190 -13.26 3.16 -1.77
CA VAL A 190 -14.59 3.64 -2.10
C VAL A 190 -14.85 4.90 -1.30
N GLY A 191 -15.59 5.81 -1.88
CA GLY A 191 -16.02 7.03 -1.20
C GLY A 191 -17.24 7.59 -1.89
N GLN A 192 -18.05 8.32 -1.15
CA GLN A 192 -18.97 9.23 -1.80
C GLN A 192 -18.14 10.43 -2.26
N THR A 193 -18.28 10.87 -3.51
CA THR A 193 -17.66 12.13 -3.93
C THR A 193 -18.75 13.03 -4.51
N TYR A 194 -18.49 14.34 -4.48
CA TYR A 194 -19.47 15.38 -4.80
C TYR A 194 -20.10 15.25 -6.20
N PHE A 195 -19.47 14.53 -7.14
CA PHE A 195 -19.92 14.46 -8.53
C PHE A 195 -20.88 13.30 -8.85
N ALA A 196 -20.87 12.18 -8.12
CA ALA A 196 -21.66 11.00 -8.54
C ALA A 196 -22.15 10.04 -7.44
N GLY A 197 -21.95 10.33 -6.14
CA GLY A 197 -22.31 9.39 -5.07
C GLY A 197 -21.23 8.33 -4.84
N ASP A 198 -21.60 7.06 -4.64
CA ASP A 198 -20.65 5.96 -4.38
C ASP A 198 -19.71 5.75 -5.59
N GLU A 199 -18.45 6.16 -5.44
CA GLU A 199 -17.42 6.01 -6.44
C GLU A 199 -16.29 5.09 -5.95
N VAL A 200 -15.76 4.31 -6.89
CA VAL A 200 -14.50 3.60 -6.70
C VAL A 200 -13.39 4.53 -7.15
N LEU A 201 -12.46 4.79 -6.24
CA LEU A 201 -11.23 5.53 -6.47
C LEU A 201 -10.08 4.54 -6.64
N ALA A 202 -9.31 4.67 -7.71
CA ALA A 202 -8.09 3.90 -7.90
C ALA A 202 -6.92 4.82 -8.18
N VAL A 203 -5.83 4.61 -7.44
CA VAL A 203 -4.56 5.28 -7.65
C VAL A 203 -3.62 4.30 -8.33
N VAL A 204 -3.02 4.74 -9.43
CA VAL A 204 -1.91 4.04 -10.08
C VAL A 204 -0.71 4.96 -10.14
N ARG A 205 0.49 4.38 -10.09
CA ARG A 205 1.75 5.13 -10.22
C ARG A 205 2.67 4.47 -11.23
N ARG A 206 3.60 5.24 -11.78
CA ARG A 206 4.77 4.71 -12.48
C ARG A 206 6.03 5.41 -11.97
N THR A 207 7.11 4.66 -11.79
CA THR A 207 8.41 5.23 -11.48
C THR A 207 9.04 5.78 -12.74
N LEU A 208 9.49 7.03 -12.69
CA LEU A 208 10.21 7.67 -13.79
C LEU A 208 11.72 7.55 -13.58
N PRO A 209 12.50 7.21 -14.63
CA PRO A 209 13.95 7.34 -14.57
C PRO A 209 14.34 8.81 -14.38
N GLN A 210 15.43 9.06 -13.65
CA GLN A 210 15.97 10.41 -13.46
C GLN A 210 16.50 11.03 -14.76
#